data_AF-A0A6M5FCN3-F1
#
_entry.id   AF-A0A6M5FCN3-F1
#
_cell.length_a   1.000
_cell.length_b   1.000
_cell.length_c   1.000
_cell.angle_alpha   90.00
_cell.angle_beta   90.00
_cell.angle_gamma   90.00
#
_symmetry.space_group_name_H-M   'P 1'
#
loop_
_entity.id
_entity.type
_entity.pdbx_description
1 polymer ?
#
loop_
_entity_poly.entity_id
_entity_poly.type
_entity_poly.pdbx_seq_one_letter_code
_entity_poly.pdbx_strand_id
1 'polypeptide(L)'
;MLTGLTIIIAIVIVLGVVMIVTSEGESLPLTNGMMFATFGATALFWIARVTTPYLRKDAGLLWLYKPISTLPEWVGYVGLAVTAGLLILSVVFLVDDFVHLPRRRKGGNY
;
A
#
# COMPACT_ATOMS: atom_id res chain seq x y z
N MET A 1 21.86 4.49 2.00
CA MET A 1 20.88 4.00 1.01
C MET A 1 19.62 3.42 1.64
N LEU A 2 19.73 2.45 2.56
CA LEU A 2 18.56 1.80 3.19
C LEU A 2 17.59 2.79 3.86
N THR A 3 18.11 3.76 4.62
CA THR A 3 17.29 4.81 5.27
C THR A 3 16.43 5.59 4.28
N GLY A 4 16.97 5.94 3.11
CA GLY A 4 16.22 6.66 2.08
C GLY A 4 15.09 5.81 1.51
N LEU A 5 15.34 4.52 1.28
CA LEU A 5 14.31 3.57 0.85
C LEU A 5 13.20 3.42 1.90
N THR A 6 13.56 3.32 3.20
CA THR A 6 12.59 3.25 4.30
C THR A 6 11.72 4.50 4.34
N ILE A 7 12.30 5.69 4.13
CA ILE A 7 11.55 6.96 4.08
C ILE A 7 10.57 6.95 2.90
N ILE A 8 11.00 6.54 1.71
CA ILE A 8 10.13 6.46 0.53
C ILE A 8 8.96 5.50 0.80
N ILE A 9 9.22 4.34 1.39
CA ILE A 9 8.16 3.37 1.73
C ILE A 9 7.21 3.94 2.77
N ALA A 10 7.72 4.61 3.80
CA ALA A 10 6.90 5.26 4.80
C ALA A 10 5.98 6.33 4.17
N ILE A 11 6.49 7.12 3.22
CA ILE A 11 5.70 8.09 2.48
C ILE A 11 4.59 7.41 1.67
N VAL A 12 4.88 6.32 0.96
CA VAL A 12 3.87 5.56 0.20
C VAL A 12 2.76 5.02 1.12
N ILE A 13 3.13 4.47 2.28
CA ILE A 13 2.16 3.99 3.28
C ILE A 13 1.29 5.15 3.76
N VAL A 14 1.91 6.28 4.14
CA VAL A 14 1.18 7.47 4.63
C VAL A 14 0.24 8.02 3.57
N LEU A 15 0.67 8.13 2.31
CA LEU A 15 -0.19 8.57 1.22
C LEU A 15 -1.37 7.62 0.99
N GLY A 16 -1.14 6.31 1.10
CA GLY A 16 -2.20 5.30 1.06
C GLY A 16 -3.23 5.52 2.17
N VAL A 17 -2.76 5.71 3.41
CA VAL A 17 -3.63 5.99 4.57
C VAL A 17 -4.41 7.29 4.40
N VAL A 18 -3.76 8.36 3.92
CA VAL A 18 -4.43 9.64 3.65
C VAL A 18 -5.56 9.44 2.64
N MET A 19 -5.31 8.73 1.52
CA MET A 19 -6.34 8.42 0.53
C MET A 19 -7.53 7.64 1.12
N ILE A 20 -7.27 6.69 2.03
CA ILE A 20 -8.35 5.95 2.71
C ILE A 20 -9.19 6.92 3.55
N VAL A 21 -8.55 7.76 4.37
CA VAL A 21 -9.23 8.68 5.29
C VAL A 21 -10.01 9.76 4.53
N THR A 22 -9.51 10.22 3.38
CA THR A 22 -10.16 11.26 2.56
C THR A 22 -11.14 10.71 1.52
N SER A 23 -11.39 9.40 1.49
CA SER A 23 -12.16 8.78 0.39
C SER A 23 -13.66 9.10 0.41
N GLU A 24 -14.21 9.68 1.47
CA GLU A 24 -15.63 10.10 1.61
C GLU A 24 -16.69 9.07 1.14
N GLY A 25 -16.36 7.77 1.13
CA GLY A 25 -17.23 6.68 0.67
C GLY A 25 -17.12 6.32 -0.81
N GLU A 26 -16.24 6.98 -1.57
CA GLU A 26 -15.89 6.61 -2.94
C GLU A 26 -15.00 5.35 -2.96
N SER A 27 -15.44 4.33 -3.71
CA SER A 27 -14.79 3.01 -3.75
C SER A 27 -13.41 3.03 -4.40
N LEU A 28 -13.17 3.87 -5.39
CA LEU A 28 -11.91 4.00 -6.12
C LEU A 28 -10.75 4.54 -5.25
N PRO A 29 -10.83 5.74 -4.67
CA PRO A 29 -9.75 6.28 -3.84
C PRO A 29 -9.52 5.44 -2.58
N LEU A 30 -10.59 4.86 -2.02
CA LEU A 30 -10.52 3.92 -0.91
C LEU A 30 -9.70 2.66 -1.27
N THR A 31 -10.03 2.01 -2.40
CA THR A 31 -9.35 0.79 -2.86
C THR A 31 -7.89 1.06 -3.22
N ASN A 32 -7.61 2.19 -3.88
CA ASN A 32 -6.25 2.61 -4.19
C ASN A 32 -5.43 2.94 -2.94
N GLY A 33 -6.04 3.63 -1.97
CA GLY A 33 -5.40 3.92 -0.69
C GLY A 33 -5.03 2.64 0.07
N MET A 34 -5.96 1.67 0.12
CA MET A 34 -5.69 0.35 0.68
C MET A 34 -4.55 -0.35 -0.06
N MET A 35 -4.55 -0.35 -1.39
CA MET A 35 -3.50 -0.97 -2.20
C MET A 35 -2.12 -0.38 -1.89
N PHE A 36 -2.00 0.96 -1.81
CA PHE A 36 -0.73 1.61 -1.48
C PHE A 36 -0.26 1.30 -0.06
N ALA A 37 -1.16 1.30 0.91
CA ALA A 37 -0.85 0.97 2.30
C ALA A 37 -0.39 -0.49 2.44
N THR A 38 -1.11 -1.44 1.84
CA THR A 38 -0.76 -2.88 1.90
C THR A 38 0.53 -3.16 1.12
N PHE A 39 0.71 -2.56 -0.05
CA PHE A 39 1.93 -2.70 -0.83
C PHE A 39 3.14 -2.16 -0.08
N GLY A 40 3.04 -0.95 0.48
CA GLY A 40 4.11 -0.34 1.25
C GLY A 40 4.48 -1.17 2.49
N ALA A 41 3.49 -1.67 3.23
CA ALA A 41 3.73 -2.55 4.38
C ALA A 41 4.40 -3.88 3.97
N THR A 42 3.96 -4.48 2.85
CA THR A 42 4.53 -5.72 2.32
C THR A 42 5.97 -5.51 1.85
N ALA A 43 6.25 -4.40 1.16
CA ALA A 43 7.59 -4.02 0.76
C ALA A 43 8.51 -3.80 1.97
N LEU A 44 8.02 -3.12 3.01
CA LEU A 44 8.75 -2.92 4.26
C LEU A 44 9.10 -4.25 4.92
N PHE A 45 8.16 -5.21 4.94
CA PHE A 45 8.40 -6.56 5.47
C PHE A 45 9.53 -7.28 4.74
N TRP A 46 9.47 -7.37 3.41
CA TRP A 46 10.49 -8.05 2.62
C TRP A 46 11.85 -7.39 2.75
N ILE A 47 11.90 -6.05 2.72
CA ILE A 47 13.15 -5.31 2.90
C ILE A 47 13.71 -5.53 4.30
N ALA A 48 12.88 -5.45 5.34
CA ALA A 48 13.32 -5.71 6.71
C ALA A 48 13.90 -7.13 6.83
N ARG A 49 13.23 -8.15 6.28
CA ARG A 49 13.69 -9.53 6.32
C ARG A 49 15.04 -9.72 5.62
N VAL A 50 15.19 -9.20 4.40
CA VAL A 50 16.41 -9.35 3.60
C VAL A 50 17.58 -8.58 4.21
N THR A 51 17.33 -7.41 4.77
CA THR A 51 18.41 -6.52 5.21
C THR A 51 18.83 -6.74 6.64
N THR A 52 17.94 -7.15 7.55
CA THR A 52 18.24 -7.35 8.98
C THR A 52 19.51 -8.16 9.28
N PRO A 53 19.81 -9.28 8.58
CA PRO A 53 21.05 -10.04 8.79
C PRO A 53 22.33 -9.24 8.52
N TYR A 54 22.26 -8.18 7.71
CA TYR A 54 23.37 -7.34 7.29
C TYR A 54 23.45 -6.02 8.06
N LEU A 55 22.45 -5.68 8.88
CA LEU A 55 22.51 -4.46 9.71
C LEU A 55 23.44 -4.68 10.91
N ARG A 56 24.35 -3.72 11.14
CA ARG A 56 25.15 -3.66 12.38
C ARG A 56 24.23 -3.43 13.58
N LYS A 57 24.63 -3.95 14.75
CA LYS A 57 23.87 -3.83 16.02
C LYS A 57 23.52 -2.38 16.39
N ASP A 58 24.37 -1.41 16.02
CA ASP A 58 24.19 0.01 16.33
C ASP A 58 23.44 0.79 15.22
N ALA A 59 22.93 0.09 14.21
CA ALA A 59 22.22 0.76 13.13
C ALA A 59 20.85 1.26 13.62
N GLY A 60 20.60 2.57 13.47
CA GLY A 60 19.36 3.22 13.94
C GLY A 60 18.05 2.72 13.32
N LEU A 61 18.08 1.83 12.33
CA LEU A 61 16.90 1.17 11.74
C LEU A 61 16.62 -0.21 12.35
N LEU A 62 17.54 -0.74 13.14
CA LEU A 62 17.44 -2.10 13.67
C LEU A 62 16.25 -2.27 14.63
N TRP A 63 15.86 -1.21 15.36
CA TRP A 63 14.69 -1.24 16.24
C TRP A 63 13.37 -1.47 15.47
N LEU A 64 13.26 -0.94 14.25
CA LEU A 64 12.09 -1.11 13.39
C LEU A 64 12.15 -2.43 12.62
N TYR A 65 13.32 -2.76 12.08
CA TYR A 65 13.46 -3.89 11.15
C TYR A 65 13.50 -5.23 11.87
N LYS A 66 14.08 -5.30 13.08
CA LYS A 66 14.16 -6.53 13.87
C LYS A 66 12.79 -7.17 14.15
N PRO A 67 11.80 -6.47 14.73
CA PRO A 67 10.48 -7.08 15.00
C PRO A 67 9.74 -7.48 13.72
N ILE A 68 9.93 -6.75 12.62
CA ILE A 68 9.30 -7.06 11.33
C ILE A 68 9.94 -8.31 10.70
N SER A 69 11.27 -8.42 10.78
CA SER A 69 12.01 -9.56 10.22
C SER A 69 11.70 -10.89 10.90
N THR A 70 11.28 -10.85 12.17
CA THR A 70 10.91 -12.03 12.95
C THR A 70 9.51 -12.56 12.61
N LEU A 71 8.73 -11.82 11.81
CA LEU A 71 7.41 -12.28 11.41
C LEU A 71 7.52 -13.47 10.43
N PRO A 72 6.54 -14.40 10.45
CA PRO A 72 6.54 -15.56 9.57
C PRO A 72 6.41 -15.19 8.08
N GLU A 73 6.94 -16.04 7.20
CA GLU A 73 6.98 -15.78 5.75
C GLU A 73 5.61 -15.68 5.10
N TRP A 74 4.64 -16.43 5.63
CA TRP A 74 3.26 -16.39 5.14
C TRP A 74 2.66 -14.98 5.22
N VAL A 75 3.12 -14.12 6.14
CA VAL A 75 2.68 -12.72 6.25
C VAL A 75 3.04 -11.95 4.97
N GLY A 76 4.25 -12.14 4.45
CA GLY A 76 4.69 -11.50 3.21
C GLY A 76 3.92 -12.01 1.99
N TYR A 77 3.63 -13.32 1.93
CA TYR A 77 2.84 -13.90 0.84
C TYR A 77 1.38 -13.48 0.87
N VAL A 78 0.77 -13.40 2.06
CA VAL A 78 -0.59 -12.86 2.24
C VAL A 78 -0.62 -11.39 1.83
N GLY A 79 0.37 -10.59 2.22
CA GLY A 79 0.47 -9.19 1.79
C GLY A 79 0.54 -9.03 0.27
N LEU A 80 1.30 -9.88 -0.42
CA LEU A 80 1.35 -9.92 -1.89
C LEU A 80 0.00 -10.33 -2.50
N ALA A 81 -0.64 -11.37 -1.96
CA ALA A 81 -1.95 -11.84 -2.45
C ALA A 81 -3.04 -10.76 -2.28
N VAL A 82 -3.07 -10.09 -1.13
CA VAL A 82 -3.99 -8.97 -0.86
C VAL A 82 -3.72 -7.82 -1.82
N THR A 83 -2.45 -7.46 -2.04
CA THR A 83 -2.10 -6.39 -2.97
C THR A 83 -2.55 -6.72 -4.41
N ALA A 84 -2.35 -7.96 -4.86
CA ALA A 84 -2.82 -8.41 -6.17
C ALA A 84 -4.36 -8.36 -6.27
N GLY A 85 -5.07 -8.76 -5.22
CA GLY A 85 -6.53 -8.66 -5.15
C GLY A 85 -7.02 -7.21 -5.22
N LEU A 86 -6.38 -6.32 -4.46
CA LEU A 86 -6.70 -4.88 -4.47
C LEU A 86 -6.41 -4.23 -5.83
N LEU A 87 -5.35 -4.66 -6.51
CA LEU A 87 -5.06 -4.20 -7.88
C LEU A 87 -6.17 -4.61 -8.85
N ILE A 88 -6.65 -5.86 -8.77
CA ILE A 88 -7.78 -6.32 -9.60
C ILE A 88 -9.04 -5.50 -9.29
N LEU A 89 -9.37 -5.28 -8.02
CA LEU A 89 -10.52 -4.47 -7.61
C LEU A 89 -10.41 -3.02 -8.06
N SER A 90 -9.22 -2.44 -7.96
CA SER A 90 -8.93 -1.08 -8.46
C SER A 90 -9.22 -0.96 -9.95
N VAL A 91 -8.78 -1.94 -10.76
CA VAL A 91 -9.06 -1.96 -12.21
C VAL A 91 -10.56 -2.11 -12.47
N VAL A 92 -11.27 -2.98 -11.73
CA VAL A 92 -12.72 -3.14 -11.87
C VAL A 92 -13.45 -1.84 -11.58
N PHE A 93 -13.14 -1.17 -10.47
CA PHE A 93 -13.77 0.10 -10.14
C PHE A 93 -13.39 1.21 -11.11
N LEU A 94 -12.17 1.19 -11.65
CA LEU A 94 -11.74 2.15 -12.66
C LEU A 94 -12.58 2.01 -13.93
N VAL A 95 -12.77 0.78 -14.41
CA VAL A 95 -13.60 0.49 -15.58
C VAL A 95 -15.06 0.84 -15.30
N ASP A 96 -15.59 0.49 -14.13
CA ASP A 96 -16.96 0.82 -13.74
C ASP A 96 -17.20 2.33 -13.75
N ASP A 97 -16.29 3.09 -13.14
CA ASP A 97 -16.38 4.55 -13.11
C ASP A 97 -16.27 5.13 -14.52
N PHE A 98 -15.33 4.65 -15.36
CA PHE A 98 -15.24 5.05 -16.77
C PHE A 98 -16.51 4.81 -17.58
N VAL A 99 -17.19 3.68 -17.38
CA VAL A 99 -18.44 3.34 -18.07
C VAL A 99 -19.60 4.19 -17.54
N HIS A 100 -19.60 4.56 -16.26
CA HIS A 100 -20.65 5.36 -15.64
C HIS A 100 -20.47 6.88 -15.80
N LEU A 101 -19.26 7.37 -16.10
CA LEU A 101 -18.96 8.78 -16.41
C LEU A 101 -19.89 9.40 -17.49
N PRO A 102 -20.14 8.78 -18.66
CA PRO A 102 -21.05 9.33 -19.67
C PRO A 102 -22.52 9.37 -19.21
N ARG A 103 -22.91 8.55 -18.22
CA ARG A 103 -24.27 8.53 -17.66
C ARG A 103 -24.51 9.69 -16.70
N ARG A 104 -23.49 10.11 -15.92
CA ARG A 104 -23.56 11.31 -15.06
C ARG A 104 -23.59 12.62 -15.87
N ARG A 105 -22.89 12.71 -17.02
CA ARG A 105 -22.92 13.90 -17.89
C ARG A 105 -24.26 14.14 -18.59
N LYS A 106 -25.06 13.10 -18.84
CA LYS A 106 -26.39 13.25 -19.48
C LYS A 106 -27.53 13.64 -18.53
N GLY A 107 -27.29 13.65 -17.21
CA GLY A 107 -28.27 14.08 -16.21
C GLY A 107 -28.06 15.49 -15.65
N GLY A 108 -27.03 16.21 -16.12
CA GLY A 108 -26.76 17.59 -15.73
C GLY A 108 -27.69 18.55 -16.47
N ASN A 109 -28.92 18.66 -15.97
CA ASN A 109 -29.88 19.68 -16.37
C ASN A 109 -30.07 20.62 -15.17
N TYR A 110 -29.06 21.43 -14.87
CA TYR A 110 -29.13 22.67 -14.09
C TYR A 110 -28.01 23.60 -14.55
#